data_AF-A0A3N5QUX5-F1
#
_entry.id   AF-A0A3N5QUX5-F1
#
_cell.length_a   1.000
_cell.length_b   1.000
_cell.length_c   1.000
_cell.angle_alpha   90.00
_cell.angle_beta   90.00
_cell.angle_gamma   90.00
#
_symmetry.space_group_name_H-M   'P 1'
#
loop_
_entity.id
_entity.type
_entity.pdbx_description
1 polymer ?
#
loop_
_entity_poly.entity_id
_entity_poly.type
_entity_poly.pdbx_seq_one_letter_code
_entity_poly.pdbx_strand_id
1 'polypeptide(L)'
;NDFVNNLLTSIHNEDTYRAVLAERALLRKLEGGCQVPIGAFAQVKSNGLFLDAMVGNLDGSLTFRKKLKGSKSKPEQLGEMLANDLLKAGAKKVLDEIYNSVRVNQNIVA
;
A
#
# COMPACT_ATOMS: atom_id res chain seq x y z
N ASN A 1 14.34 20.82 -13.17
CA ASN A 1 13.78 21.62 -14.29
C ASN A 1 12.63 22.41 -13.69
N ASP A 2 12.89 23.66 -13.32
CA ASP A 2 11.97 24.45 -12.49
C ASP A 2 10.73 24.88 -13.27
N PHE A 3 10.85 25.02 -14.59
CA PHE A 3 9.73 25.25 -15.49
C PHE A 3 8.68 24.13 -15.41
N VAL A 4 9.12 22.87 -15.47
CA VAL A 4 8.22 21.70 -15.37
C VAL A 4 7.56 21.62 -13.99
N ASN A 5 8.33 21.82 -12.91
CA ASN A 5 7.79 21.76 -11.55
C ASN A 5 6.71 22.83 -11.31
N ASN A 6 6.92 24.05 -11.79
CA ASN A 6 5.96 25.14 -11.65
C ASN A 6 4.63 24.83 -12.36
N LEU A 7 4.66 24.18 -13.52
CA LEU A 7 3.46 23.76 -14.24
C LEU A 7 2.68 22.70 -13.45
N LEU A 8 3.39 21.72 -12.87
CA LEU A 8 2.79 20.63 -12.10
C LEU A 8 2.12 21.11 -10.80
N THR A 9 2.62 22.18 -10.18
CA THR A 9 2.01 22.75 -8.96
C THR A 9 0.54 23.12 -9.16
N SER A 10 0.15 23.56 -10.36
CA SER A 10 -1.25 23.99 -10.65
C SER A 10 -2.27 22.84 -10.61
N ILE A 11 -1.83 21.60 -10.81
CA ILE A 11 -2.68 20.39 -10.80
C ILE A 11 -2.46 19.54 -9.54
N HIS A 12 -1.58 19.98 -8.65
CA HIS A 12 -1.26 19.26 -7.43
C HIS A 12 -2.36 19.43 -6.38
N ASN A 13 -2.75 18.33 -5.75
CA ASN A 13 -3.64 18.33 -4.59
C ASN A 13 -2.91 17.73 -3.39
N GLU A 14 -2.69 18.56 -2.37
CA GLU A 14 -1.95 18.17 -1.14
C GLU A 14 -2.57 16.98 -0.40
N ASP A 15 -3.90 16.92 -0.34
CA ASP A 15 -4.60 15.87 0.41
C ASP A 15 -4.54 14.54 -0.34
N THR A 16 -4.75 14.55 -1.66
CA THR A 16 -4.54 13.38 -2.53
C THR A 16 -3.08 12.92 -2.45
N TYR A 17 -2.12 13.84 -2.50
CA TYR A 17 -0.70 13.52 -2.42
C TYR A 17 -0.36 12.78 -1.11
N ARG A 18 -0.84 13.28 0.04
CA ARG A 18 -0.61 12.65 1.35
C ARG A 18 -1.28 11.28 1.46
N ALA A 19 -2.51 11.15 0.94
CA ALA A 19 -3.21 9.88 0.90
C ALA A 19 -2.41 8.83 0.09
N VAL A 20 -2.02 9.19 -1.13
CA VAL A 20 -1.28 8.31 -2.03
C VAL A 20 0.11 7.98 -1.49
N LEU A 21 0.79 8.91 -0.80
CA LEU A 21 2.06 8.61 -0.13
C LEU A 21 1.93 7.50 0.92
N ALA A 22 0.86 7.51 1.73
CA ALA A 22 0.61 6.47 2.72
C ALA A 22 0.30 5.13 2.06
N GLU A 23 -0.56 5.12 1.04
CA GLU A 23 -0.89 3.91 0.25
C GLU A 23 0.37 3.31 -0.39
N ARG A 24 1.19 4.13 -1.05
CA ARG A 24 2.42 3.69 -1.72
C ARG A 24 3.49 3.25 -0.73
N ALA A 25 3.61 3.87 0.43
CA ALA A 25 4.52 3.41 1.48
C ALA A 25 4.13 2.02 2.00
N LEU A 26 2.83 1.78 2.21
CA LEU A 26 2.33 0.46 2.56
C LEU A 26 2.63 -0.57 1.47
N LEU A 27 2.32 -0.28 0.21
CA LEU A 27 2.56 -1.19 -0.91
C LEU A 27 4.06 -1.51 -1.06
N ARG A 28 4.93 -0.50 -1.01
CA ARG A 28 6.39 -0.69 -1.03
C ARG A 28 6.86 -1.59 0.10
N LYS A 29 6.32 -1.41 1.31
CA LYS A 29 6.72 -2.19 2.48
C LYS A 29 6.25 -3.65 2.42
N LEU A 30 5.11 -3.92 1.78
CA LEU A 30 4.62 -5.28 1.53
C LEU A 30 5.22 -5.92 0.26
N GLU A 31 6.13 -5.21 -0.42
CA GLU A 31 6.70 -5.59 -1.71
C GLU A 31 5.62 -5.82 -2.80
N GLY A 32 4.47 -5.17 -2.65
CA GLY A 32 3.30 -5.36 -3.49
C GLY A 32 3.54 -4.95 -4.95
N GLY A 33 3.38 -5.91 -5.86
CA GLY A 33 3.34 -5.69 -7.31
C GLY A 33 1.90 -5.82 -7.88
N CYS A 34 1.74 -5.62 -9.19
CA CYS A 34 0.42 -5.66 -9.86
C CYS A 34 -0.34 -6.99 -9.71
N GLN A 35 0.36 -8.08 -9.39
CA GLN A 35 -0.22 -9.42 -9.29
C GLN A 35 -0.53 -9.85 -7.86
N VAL A 36 -0.43 -8.93 -6.89
CA VAL A 36 -0.61 -9.24 -5.47
C VAL A 36 -1.95 -8.66 -4.98
N PRO A 37 -2.82 -9.47 -4.35
CA PRO A 37 -4.14 -9.08 -3.83
C PRO A 37 -4.02 -8.19 -2.57
N ILE A 38 -3.51 -6.98 -2.77
CA ILE A 38 -3.36 -5.95 -1.74
C ILE A 38 -4.28 -4.78 -2.07
N GLY A 39 -5.09 -4.37 -1.10
CA GLY A 39 -5.84 -3.11 -1.14
C GLY A 39 -5.26 -2.12 -0.15
N ALA A 40 -5.08 -0.87 -0.55
CA ALA A 40 -4.73 0.24 0.32
C ALA A 40 -5.55 1.47 -0.09
N PHE A 41 -6.23 2.07 0.86
CA PHE A 41 -7.05 3.27 0.62
C PHE A 41 -6.89 4.24 1.77
N ALA A 42 -6.46 5.45 1.44
CA ALA A 42 -6.23 6.52 2.38
C ALA A 42 -7.15 7.72 2.13
N GLN A 43 -7.54 8.39 3.20
CA GLN A 43 -8.34 9.60 3.13
C GLN A 43 -7.87 10.61 4.17
N VAL A 44 -7.58 11.83 3.70
CA VAL A 44 -7.36 12.97 4.59
C VAL A 44 -8.72 13.52 5.04
N LYS A 45 -8.88 13.70 6.35
CA LYS A 45 -10.04 14.37 6.97
C LYS A 45 -9.56 15.50 7.87
N SER A 46 -10.45 16.33 8.39
CA SER A 46 -10.10 17.44 9.29
C SER A 46 -9.18 17.01 10.43
N ASN A 47 -9.46 15.84 11.04
CA ASN A 47 -8.79 15.36 12.24
C ASN A 47 -7.65 14.34 12.02
N GLY A 48 -7.18 14.12 10.78
CA GLY A 48 -6.02 13.26 10.51
C GLY A 48 -6.04 12.59 9.14
N LEU A 49 -5.06 11.72 8.92
CA LEU A 49 -4.98 10.82 7.77
C LEU A 49 -5.43 9.42 8.21
N PHE A 50 -6.39 8.86 7.49
CA PHE A 50 -6.94 7.52 7.75
C PHE A 50 -6.48 6.60 6.64
N LEU A 51 -5.99 5.41 7.00
CA LEU A 51 -5.56 4.39 6.07
C LEU A 51 -6.27 3.07 6.41
N ASP A 52 -6.92 2.47 5.42
CA ASP A 52 -7.54 1.14 5.46
C ASP A 52 -6.81 0.25 4.46
N ALA A 53 -6.37 -0.93 4.89
CA ALA A 53 -5.62 -1.83 4.03
C ALA A 53 -5.99 -3.28 4.27
N MET A 54 -5.88 -4.08 3.22
CA MET A 54 -6.11 -5.52 3.26
C MET A 54 -5.11 -6.31 2.41
N VAL A 55 -4.86 -7.55 2.83
CA VAL A 55 -4.16 -8.59 2.08
C VAL A 55 -5.06 -9.82 2.07
N GLY A 56 -5.41 -10.33 0.88
CA GLY A 56 -6.24 -11.52 0.73
C GLY A 56 -5.51 -12.63 -0.01
N ASN A 57 -5.92 -13.89 0.14
CA ASN A 57 -5.49 -14.94 -0.78
C ASN A 57 -6.32 -14.91 -2.09
N LEU A 58 -5.91 -15.69 -3.09
CA LEU A 58 -6.51 -15.64 -4.44
C LEU A 58 -7.98 -16.07 -4.47
N ASP A 59 -8.39 -16.99 -3.60
CA ASP A 59 -9.77 -17.45 -3.49
C ASP A 59 -10.62 -16.63 -2.49
N GLY A 60 -10.01 -15.68 -1.78
CA GLY A 60 -10.66 -14.81 -0.80
C GLY A 60 -11.03 -15.46 0.54
N SER A 61 -10.70 -16.74 0.77
CA SER A 61 -11.01 -17.46 2.01
C SER A 61 -10.23 -16.94 3.22
N LEU A 62 -9.07 -16.31 3.00
CA LEU A 62 -8.25 -15.72 4.04
C LEU A 62 -7.98 -14.25 3.72
N THR A 63 -8.36 -13.36 4.66
CA THR A 63 -8.10 -11.93 4.54
C THR A 63 -7.56 -11.35 5.83
N PHE A 64 -6.55 -10.48 5.70
CA PHE A 64 -6.02 -9.66 6.79
C PHE A 64 -6.37 -8.22 6.47
N ARG A 65 -7.20 -7.58 7.31
CA ARG A 65 -7.56 -6.18 7.16
C ARG A 65 -7.21 -5.40 8.43
N LYS A 66 -6.62 -4.23 8.26
CA LYS A 66 -6.27 -3.32 9.35
C LYS A 66 -6.59 -1.89 8.95
N LYS A 67 -6.84 -1.04 9.95
CA LYS A 67 -7.05 0.40 9.79
C LYS A 67 -6.18 1.16 10.77
N LEU A 68 -5.66 2.30 10.36
CA LEU A 68 -4.87 3.17 11.22
C LEU A 68 -5.15 4.64 10.93
N LYS A 69 -5.12 5.46 11.98
CA LYS A 69 -5.21 6.91 11.90
C LYS A 69 -3.88 7.51 12.36
N GLY A 70 -3.37 8.50 11.63
CA GLY A 70 -2.16 9.21 12.01
C GLY A 70 -2.13 10.66 11.56
N SER A 71 -0.95 11.27 11.73
CA SER A 71 -0.70 12.65 11.32
C SER A 71 -0.66 12.78 9.80
N LYS A 72 -1.25 13.87 9.29
CA LYS A 72 -1.16 14.25 7.86
C LYS A 72 0.28 14.57 7.44
N SER A 73 1.13 14.96 8.38
CA SER A 73 2.54 15.30 8.13
C SER A 73 3.47 14.09 8.02
N LYS A 74 2.99 12.89 8.35
CA LYS A 74 3.79 11.65 8.31
C LYS A 74 3.06 10.52 7.56
N PRO A 75 2.65 10.73 6.29
CA PRO A 75 1.88 9.75 5.54
C PRO A 75 2.65 8.44 5.31
N GLU A 76 3.93 8.51 4.96
CA GLU A 76 4.74 7.31 4.70
C GLU A 76 4.92 6.46 5.96
N GLN A 77 5.18 7.10 7.11
CA GLN A 77 5.25 6.41 8.40
C GLN A 77 3.95 5.66 8.72
N LEU A 78 2.78 6.27 8.45
CA LEU A 78 1.48 5.64 8.66
C LEU A 78 1.35 4.37 7.79
N GLY A 79 1.77 4.45 6.52
CA GLY A 79 1.78 3.32 5.60
C GLY A 79 2.67 2.16 6.06
N GLU A 80 3.91 2.47 6.47
CA GLU A 80 4.85 1.47 6.99
C GLU A 80 4.37 0.81 8.29
N MET A 81 3.77 1.59 9.19
CA MET A 81 3.20 1.06 10.44
C MET A 81 2.07 0.07 10.14
N LEU A 82 1.13 0.43 9.26
CA LEU A 82 0.01 -0.44 8.93
C LEU A 82 0.45 -1.70 8.17
N ALA A 83 1.46 -1.59 7.30
CA ALA A 83 2.08 -2.75 6.66
C ALA A 83 2.66 -3.73 7.69
N ASN A 84 3.40 -3.22 8.68
CA ASN A 84 3.95 -4.06 9.76
C ASN A 84 2.84 -4.72 10.58
N ASP A 85 1.72 -4.04 10.83
CA ASP A 85 0.57 -4.63 11.54
C ASP A 85 -0.09 -5.76 10.74
N LEU A 86 -0.17 -5.63 9.41
CA LEU A 86 -0.63 -6.70 8.52
C LEU A 86 0.33 -7.89 8.53
N LEU A 87 1.64 -7.65 8.43
CA LEU A 87 2.65 -8.72 8.48
C LEU A 87 2.61 -9.48 9.81
N LYS A 88 2.51 -8.77 10.94
CA LYS A 88 2.33 -9.37 12.27
C LYS A 88 1.04 -10.17 12.40
N ALA A 89 -0.02 -9.76 11.71
CA ALA A 89 -1.28 -10.49 11.69
C ALA A 89 -1.21 -11.81 10.90
N GLY A 90 -0.16 -12.02 10.09
CA GLY A 90 0.04 -13.25 9.30
C GLY A 90 -0.04 -13.05 7.79
N ALA A 91 -0.20 -11.81 7.30
CA ALA A 91 -0.30 -11.51 5.88
C ALA A 91 0.93 -11.99 5.07
N LYS A 92 2.09 -12.14 5.72
CA LYS A 92 3.30 -12.63 5.07
C LYS A 92 3.11 -14.01 4.41
N LYS A 93 2.35 -14.92 5.03
CA LYS A 93 2.13 -16.27 4.48
C LYS A 93 1.45 -16.22 3.10
N VAL A 94 0.42 -15.38 2.99
CA VAL A 94 -0.33 -15.17 1.74
C VAL A 94 0.57 -14.55 0.67
N LEU A 95 1.40 -13.58 1.04
CA LEU A 95 2.33 -12.94 0.11
C LEU A 95 3.39 -13.94 -0.40
N ASP A 96 3.98 -14.73 0.50
CA ASP A 96 5.00 -15.72 0.18
C ASP A 96 4.45 -16.81 -0.77
N GLU A 97 3.22 -17.29 -0.54
CA GLU A 97 2.54 -18.25 -1.43
C GLU A 97 2.41 -17.71 -2.86
N ILE A 98 2.02 -16.44 -3.00
CA ILE A 98 1.84 -15.81 -4.31
C ILE A 98 3.18 -15.60 -5.00
N TYR A 99 4.20 -15.09 -4.31
CA TYR A 99 5.53 -14.90 -4.91
C TYR A 99 6.17 -16.22 -5.36
N ASN A 100 5.94 -17.31 -4.64
CA ASN A 100 6.41 -18.63 -5.04
C ASN A 100 5.67 -19.12 -6.30
N SER A 101 4.34 -18.94 -6.37
CA SER A 101 3.56 -19.34 -7.56
C SER A 101 3.97 -18.58 -8.83
N VAL A 102 4.24 -17.27 -8.72
CA VAL A 102 4.67 -16.44 -9.86
C VAL A 102 6.07 -16.84 -10.33
N ARG A 103 7.00 -17.12 -9.42
CA ARG A 103 8.36 -17.59 -9.78
C ARG A 103 8.35 -18.94 -10.48
N VAL A 104 7.50 -19.87 -10.04
CA VAL A 104 7.34 -21.17 -10.71
C VAL A 104 6.84 -20.97 -12.15
N ASN A 105 5.86 -20.10 -12.36
CA ASN A 105 5.33 -19.84 -13.70
C ASN A 105 6.32 -19.16 -14.65
N GLN A 106 7.29 -18.39 -14.16
CA GLN A 106 8.33 -17.79 -15.01
C GLN A 106 9.46 -18.76 -15.39
N ASN A 107 9.64 -19.87 -14.68
CA ASN A 107 10.66 -20.88 -15.00
C ASN A 107 10.19 -21.97 -15.98
N ILE A 108 8.91 -21.99 -16.36
CA ILE A 108 8.34 -22.99 -17.29
C ILE A 108 8.39 -22.50 -18.76
N VAL A 109 8.67 -21.20 -18.98
CA VAL A 109 8.78 -20.56 -20.30
C VAL A 109 10.23 -20.31 -20.74
N ALA A 110 11.22 -20.92 -20.08
CA ALA A 110 12.64 -20.89 -20.47
C ALA A 110 13.07 -22.19 -21.16
#